data_AF-A0A958GAW3-F1
#
_entry.id   AF-A0A958GAW3-F1
#
_cell.length_a   1.000
_cell.length_b   1.000
_cell.length_c   1.000
_cell.angle_alpha   90.00
_cell.angle_beta   90.00
_cell.angle_gamma   90.00
#
_symmetry.space_group_name_H-M   'P 1'
#
loop_
_entity.id
_entity.type
_entity.pdbx_description
1 polymer ?
#
loop_
_entity_poly.entity_id
_entity_poly.type
_entity_poly.pdbx_seq_one_letter_code
_entity_poly.pdbx_strand_id
1 'polypeptide(L)'
;ALDNYLPKLVQAGHRVAICEQVEDPKLAKTVVKREVVEIVTPGTALSEKLLDHKSNNYLASVYLQGAQCGVAYGDFSTGEFYLSEVPLENLVNYLQEISPKEILVPRNLNEPLRQSFDKKIAAIITPLDDWIFTHKFAYETLTAHFRTPNLKGFGAESFKLGVTAAGAMLHYSRENFQNELGHVQKLAVITADDFMILDASTRRNLEITNPIIGQDREGTLLSILDATVTPMGGRRFKQMITHPLVSLEKILERLERVEAFFKDSRLRKALRERMGEISDLERLLGRIATGRASPRDLVTLKNALEHIRPVREALAKAGHEQLAFFSQNLQDVDAVVELIAGAITDEPPQNITEGGIIREGFNGELDELREISREGKSWIANLQRSEKEKTAIPSL
;
A
#
# COMPACT_ATOMS: atom_id res chain seq x y z
N ALA A 1 9.96 0.93 21.08
CA ALA A 1 8.99 0.05 21.77
C ALA A 1 7.72 -0.14 20.96
N LEU A 2 7.06 0.94 20.51
CA LEU A 2 5.87 0.91 19.65
C LEU A 2 6.02 -0.04 18.45
N ASP A 3 7.10 0.11 17.70
CA ASP A 3 7.49 -0.76 16.57
C ASP A 3 7.47 -2.27 16.83
N ASN A 4 7.68 -2.70 18.08
CA ASN A 4 7.76 -4.11 18.44
C ASN A 4 6.43 -4.65 18.97
N TYR A 5 5.58 -3.80 19.55
CA TYR A 5 4.30 -4.19 20.13
C TYR A 5 3.13 -4.00 19.17
N LEU A 6 3.18 -2.97 18.31
CA LEU A 6 2.15 -2.69 17.33
C LEU A 6 1.87 -3.91 16.43
N PRO A 7 2.89 -4.63 15.90
CA PRO A 7 2.65 -5.88 15.16
C PRO A 7 1.93 -6.96 15.94
N LYS A 8 2.27 -7.15 17.20
CA LYS A 8 1.64 -8.18 18.03
C LYS A 8 0.17 -7.86 18.30
N LEU A 9 -0.14 -6.59 18.56
CA LEU A 9 -1.51 -6.14 18.81
C LEU A 9 -2.38 -6.27 17.54
N VAL A 10 -1.87 -5.83 16.39
CA VAL A 10 -2.58 -5.91 15.12
C VAL A 10 -2.78 -7.36 14.68
N GLN A 11 -1.77 -8.23 14.83
CA GLN A 11 -1.89 -9.66 14.55
C GLN A 11 -2.88 -10.38 15.49
N ALA A 12 -3.01 -9.91 16.74
CA ALA A 12 -4.03 -10.38 17.67
C ALA A 12 -5.44 -9.82 17.36
N GLY A 13 -5.57 -8.99 16.31
CA GLY A 13 -6.85 -8.43 15.87
C GLY A 13 -7.26 -7.14 16.58
N HIS A 14 -6.36 -6.49 17.30
CA HIS A 14 -6.66 -5.23 17.97
C HIS A 14 -6.47 -4.02 17.05
N ARG A 15 -7.41 -3.07 17.16
CA ARG A 15 -7.30 -1.72 16.60
C ARG A 15 -6.47 -0.85 17.56
N VAL A 16 -5.45 -0.19 17.05
CA VAL A 16 -4.53 0.63 17.85
C VAL A 16 -4.60 2.08 17.37
N ALA A 17 -5.05 2.98 18.25
CA ALA A 17 -4.98 4.42 18.01
C ALA A 17 -3.67 4.98 18.59
N ILE A 18 -2.87 5.63 17.74
CA ILE A 18 -1.63 6.29 18.11
C ILE A 18 -1.94 7.75 18.39
N CYS A 19 -1.62 8.21 19.59
CA CYS A 19 -1.94 9.54 20.08
C CYS A 19 -0.67 10.29 20.41
N GLU A 20 -0.43 11.41 19.72
CA GLU A 20 0.78 12.22 19.87
C GLU A 20 0.43 13.60 20.45
N GLN A 21 1.46 14.25 21.01
CA GLN A 21 1.36 15.63 21.46
C GLN A 21 1.44 16.57 20.26
N VAL A 22 0.44 17.43 20.12
CA VAL A 22 0.33 18.36 18.97
C VAL A 22 0.67 19.80 19.34
N GLU A 23 0.93 20.08 20.62
CA GLU A 23 1.32 21.40 21.10
C GLU A 23 2.64 21.34 21.89
N ASP A 24 3.37 22.45 21.87
CA ASP A 24 4.61 22.58 22.65
C ASP A 24 4.27 22.58 24.15
N PRO A 25 4.82 21.64 24.95
CA PRO A 25 4.63 21.61 26.40
C PRO A 25 4.99 22.91 27.11
N LYS A 26 5.89 23.72 26.53
CA LYS A 26 6.30 25.01 27.10
C LYS A 26 5.24 26.10 26.90
N LEU A 27 4.37 25.98 25.90
CA LEU A 27 3.30 26.93 25.60
C LEU A 27 1.99 26.56 26.31
N ALA A 28 1.86 25.32 26.79
CA ALA A 28 0.67 24.83 27.46
C ALA A 28 0.59 25.32 28.91
N LYS A 29 -0.54 25.96 29.27
CA LYS A 29 -0.85 26.38 30.66
C LYS A 29 -1.38 25.23 31.53
N THR A 30 -1.82 24.12 30.91
CA THR A 30 -2.43 22.95 31.55
C THR A 30 -1.92 21.67 30.88
N VAL A 31 -2.68 20.55 30.90
CA VAL A 31 -2.29 19.30 30.24
C VAL A 31 -2.18 19.52 28.74
N VAL A 32 -1.06 19.10 28.16
CA VAL A 32 -0.79 19.21 26.73
C VAL A 32 -1.87 18.53 25.88
N LYS A 33 -2.34 19.24 24.86
CA LYS A 33 -3.27 18.74 23.85
C LYS A 33 -2.67 17.52 23.14
N ARG A 34 -3.47 16.47 23.09
CA ARG A 34 -3.14 15.22 22.41
C ARG A 34 -4.21 14.92 21.37
N GLU A 35 -3.77 14.49 20.21
CA GLU A 35 -4.66 14.10 19.11
C GLU A 35 -4.29 12.72 18.60
N VAL A 36 -5.27 12.00 18.06
CA VAL A 36 -5.04 10.72 17.39
C VAL A 36 -4.44 11.03 16.03
N VAL A 37 -3.17 10.71 15.85
CA VAL A 37 -2.43 10.94 14.60
C VAL A 37 -2.59 9.80 13.61
N GLU A 38 -2.85 8.59 14.12
CA GLU A 38 -2.97 7.40 13.29
C GLU A 38 -3.82 6.34 13.96
N ILE A 39 -4.58 5.60 13.15
CA ILE A 39 -5.29 4.41 13.60
C ILE A 39 -4.83 3.23 12.75
N VAL A 40 -4.23 2.24 13.39
CA VAL A 40 -3.72 1.04 12.73
C VAL A 40 -4.65 -0.13 13.01
N THR A 41 -5.12 -0.76 11.95
CA THR A 41 -5.97 -1.96 12.00
C THR A 41 -5.39 -3.06 11.12
N PRO A 42 -5.85 -4.32 11.27
CA PRO A 42 -5.38 -5.42 10.42
C PRO A 42 -5.58 -5.16 8.93
N GLY A 43 -6.65 -4.47 8.52
CA GLY A 43 -6.94 -4.15 7.11
C GLY A 43 -6.26 -2.89 6.57
N THR A 44 -5.79 -1.98 7.43
CA THR A 44 -5.20 -0.68 7.00
C THR A 44 -3.74 -0.52 7.39
N ALA A 45 -3.02 -1.62 7.65
CA ALA A 45 -1.61 -1.59 7.98
C ALA A 45 -0.74 -1.16 6.78
N LEU A 46 0.18 -0.21 7.00
CA LEU A 46 1.17 0.23 6.00
C LEU A 46 2.62 -0.15 6.35
N SER A 47 2.89 -0.50 7.61
CA SER A 47 4.24 -0.81 8.07
C SER A 47 4.73 -2.13 7.48
N GLU A 48 5.94 -2.13 6.93
CA GLU A 48 6.57 -3.35 6.38
C GLU A 48 6.71 -4.46 7.43
N LYS A 49 6.85 -4.10 8.72
CA LYS A 49 6.89 -5.07 9.82
C LYS A 49 5.57 -5.83 10.03
N LEU A 50 4.46 -5.30 9.50
CA LEU A 50 3.12 -5.89 9.58
C LEU A 50 2.74 -6.68 8.35
N LEU A 51 3.43 -6.45 7.23
CA LEU A 51 3.00 -6.89 5.91
C LEU A 51 3.91 -7.99 5.38
N ASP A 52 3.30 -9.08 4.89
CA ASP A 52 4.03 -10.04 4.06
C ASP A 52 4.29 -9.37 2.69
N HIS A 53 5.55 -9.28 2.30
CA HIS A 53 6.00 -8.57 1.10
C HIS A 53 5.32 -9.06 -0.19
N LYS A 54 5.05 -10.37 -0.30
CA LYS A 54 4.45 -10.97 -1.51
C LYS A 54 2.96 -11.26 -1.40
N SER A 55 2.30 -10.74 -0.36
CA SER A 55 0.85 -10.90 -0.21
C SER A 55 0.15 -9.57 0.04
N ASN A 56 -1.03 -9.41 -0.54
CA ASN A 56 -1.90 -8.27 -0.30
C ASN A 56 -2.47 -8.28 1.12
N ASN A 57 -2.68 -7.09 1.67
CA ASN A 57 -3.32 -6.87 2.96
C ASN A 57 -4.73 -6.31 2.75
N TYR A 58 -5.64 -7.17 2.26
CA TYR A 58 -6.96 -6.73 1.87
C TYR A 58 -7.84 -6.36 3.07
N LEU A 59 -8.39 -5.15 3.02
CA LEU A 59 -9.60 -4.77 3.74
C LEU A 59 -10.80 -5.10 2.85
N ALA A 60 -11.85 -5.68 3.42
CA ALA A 60 -13.11 -5.91 2.73
C ALA A 60 -14.27 -5.19 3.44
N SER A 61 -15.35 -4.94 2.71
CA SER A 61 -16.60 -4.38 3.21
C SER A 61 -17.76 -5.13 2.57
N VAL A 62 -18.79 -5.44 3.36
CA VAL A 62 -19.92 -6.25 2.94
C VAL A 62 -21.23 -5.56 3.30
N TYR A 63 -22.12 -5.44 2.33
CA TYR A 63 -23.49 -4.96 2.51
C TYR A 63 -24.50 -5.96 1.97
N LEU A 64 -25.57 -6.23 2.72
CA LEU A 64 -26.58 -7.23 2.35
C LEU A 64 -27.90 -6.57 1.99
N GLN A 65 -28.53 -7.05 0.92
CA GLN A 65 -29.92 -6.72 0.61
C GLN A 65 -30.63 -7.93 0.00
N GLY A 66 -31.50 -8.57 0.78
CA GLY A 66 -32.23 -9.77 0.36
C GLY A 66 -31.27 -10.93 0.05
N ALA A 67 -31.35 -11.49 -1.16
CA ALA A 67 -30.50 -12.59 -1.62
C ALA A 67 -29.21 -12.13 -2.32
N GLN A 68 -28.94 -10.84 -2.35
CA GLN A 68 -27.77 -10.24 -3.00
C GLN A 68 -26.89 -9.50 -2.00
N CYS A 69 -25.60 -9.43 -2.30
CA CYS A 69 -24.60 -8.82 -1.44
C CYS A 69 -23.69 -7.93 -2.27
N GLY A 70 -23.47 -6.72 -1.78
CA GLY A 70 -22.39 -5.86 -2.24
C GLY A 70 -21.12 -6.20 -1.49
N VAL A 71 -20.03 -6.37 -2.23
CA VAL A 71 -18.70 -6.59 -1.65
C VAL A 71 -17.76 -5.56 -2.24
N ALA A 72 -16.98 -4.93 -1.39
CA ALA A 72 -15.84 -4.14 -1.80
C ALA A 72 -14.60 -4.64 -1.10
N TYR A 73 -13.45 -4.57 -1.77
CA TYR A 73 -12.18 -4.93 -1.16
C TYR A 73 -11.04 -4.15 -1.80
N GLY A 74 -9.97 -3.94 -1.05
CA GLY A 74 -8.83 -3.17 -1.52
C GLY A 74 -7.62 -3.30 -0.62
N ASP A 75 -6.45 -3.06 -1.18
CA ASP A 75 -5.19 -2.95 -0.44
C ASP A 75 -4.78 -1.49 -0.45
N PHE A 76 -5.04 -0.80 0.66
CA PHE A 76 -4.72 0.62 0.79
C PHE A 76 -3.21 0.88 0.89
N SER A 77 -2.38 -0.16 1.05
CA SER A 77 -0.93 -0.01 0.90
C SER A 77 -0.50 0.13 -0.56
N THR A 78 -1.29 -0.34 -1.53
CA THR A 78 -0.98 -0.26 -2.97
C THR A 78 -1.94 0.65 -3.74
N GLY A 79 -3.09 1.01 -3.16
CA GLY A 79 -4.12 1.82 -3.81
C GLY A 79 -5.13 1.02 -4.65
N GLU A 80 -5.04 -0.31 -4.62
CA GLU A 80 -6.01 -1.19 -5.29
C GLU A 80 -7.39 -1.10 -4.62
N PHE A 81 -8.44 -0.93 -5.42
CA PHE A 81 -9.81 -0.83 -4.90
C PHE A 81 -10.83 -1.41 -5.90
N TYR A 82 -11.56 -2.43 -5.44
CA TYR A 82 -12.50 -3.22 -6.22
C TYR A 82 -13.88 -3.25 -5.57
N LEU A 83 -14.90 -3.45 -6.40
CA LEU A 83 -16.24 -3.82 -5.95
C LEU A 83 -16.85 -4.93 -6.80
N SER A 84 -17.81 -5.63 -6.23
CA SER A 84 -18.60 -6.66 -6.89
C SER A 84 -19.97 -6.79 -6.23
N GLU A 85 -20.87 -7.47 -6.92
CA GLU A 85 -22.16 -7.93 -6.38
C GLU A 85 -22.26 -9.43 -6.56
N VAL A 86 -22.55 -10.15 -5.47
CA VAL A 86 -22.60 -11.61 -5.44
C VAL A 86 -23.88 -12.10 -4.75
N PRO A 87 -24.43 -13.25 -5.17
CA PRO A 87 -25.48 -13.92 -4.40
C PRO A 87 -25.01 -14.25 -2.99
N LEU A 88 -25.92 -14.15 -2.01
CA LEU A 88 -25.63 -14.41 -0.59
C LEU A 88 -25.02 -15.80 -0.34
N GLU A 89 -25.46 -16.80 -1.10
CA GLU A 89 -24.94 -18.17 -1.02
C GLU A 89 -23.44 -18.27 -1.40
N ASN A 90 -22.96 -17.38 -2.28
CA ASN A 90 -21.59 -17.37 -2.76
C ASN A 90 -20.66 -16.44 -1.96
N LEU A 91 -21.22 -15.57 -1.11
CA LEU A 91 -20.49 -14.54 -0.37
C LEU A 91 -19.30 -15.10 0.42
N VAL A 92 -19.50 -16.19 1.15
CA VAL A 92 -18.43 -16.78 1.98
C VAL A 92 -17.29 -17.31 1.12
N ASN A 93 -17.61 -18.02 0.02
CA ASN A 93 -16.60 -18.55 -0.89
C ASN A 93 -15.81 -17.43 -1.58
N TYR A 94 -16.50 -16.34 -1.91
CA TYR A 94 -15.91 -15.14 -2.51
C TYR A 94 -14.97 -14.43 -1.53
N LEU A 95 -15.36 -14.26 -0.26
CA LEU A 95 -14.49 -13.68 0.76
C LEU A 95 -13.29 -14.59 1.09
N GLN A 96 -13.45 -15.91 1.04
CA GLN A 96 -12.33 -16.84 1.19
C GLN A 96 -11.33 -16.75 0.03
N GLU A 97 -11.78 -16.37 -1.17
CA GLU A 97 -10.93 -16.14 -2.33
C GLU A 97 -10.07 -14.89 -2.16
N ILE A 98 -10.73 -13.81 -1.74
CA ILE A 98 -10.09 -12.53 -1.44
C ILE A 98 -9.13 -12.68 -0.26
N SER A 99 -9.47 -13.50 0.73
CA SER A 99 -8.72 -13.70 1.97
C SER A 99 -8.40 -12.37 2.69
N PRO A 100 -9.42 -11.55 3.02
CA PRO A 100 -9.21 -10.27 3.70
C PRO A 100 -8.64 -10.48 5.11
N LYS A 101 -7.97 -9.45 5.63
CA LYS A 101 -7.50 -9.39 7.03
C LYS A 101 -8.52 -8.76 7.96
N GLU A 102 -9.41 -7.94 7.40
CA GLU A 102 -10.48 -7.26 8.12
C GLU A 102 -11.70 -7.13 7.21
N ILE A 103 -12.89 -7.30 7.78
CA ILE A 103 -14.17 -7.20 7.08
C ILE A 103 -15.06 -6.20 7.82
N LEU A 104 -15.45 -5.14 7.11
CA LEU A 104 -16.40 -4.14 7.56
C LEU A 104 -17.82 -4.60 7.30
N VAL A 105 -18.68 -4.48 8.30
CA VAL A 105 -20.09 -4.89 8.20
C VAL A 105 -21.00 -3.88 8.89
N PRO A 106 -22.29 -3.76 8.50
CA PRO A 106 -23.27 -3.02 9.28
C PRO A 106 -23.38 -3.58 10.69
N ARG A 107 -23.60 -2.71 11.68
CA ARG A 107 -23.76 -3.11 13.09
C ARG A 107 -24.90 -4.10 13.27
N ASN A 108 -25.97 -3.96 12.47
CA ASN A 108 -27.14 -4.82 12.49
C ASN A 108 -27.04 -6.04 11.54
N LEU A 109 -25.84 -6.51 11.22
CA LEU A 109 -25.65 -7.73 10.43
C LEU A 109 -26.30 -8.95 11.11
N ASN A 110 -26.91 -9.82 10.30
CA ASN A 110 -27.53 -11.05 10.80
C ASN A 110 -26.53 -11.98 11.51
N GLU A 111 -26.87 -12.42 12.71
CA GLU A 111 -25.98 -13.17 13.62
C GLU A 111 -25.47 -14.51 13.05
N PRO A 112 -26.27 -15.37 12.38
CA PRO A 112 -25.78 -16.59 11.75
C PRO A 112 -24.74 -16.33 10.66
N LEU A 113 -24.85 -15.22 9.92
CA LEU A 113 -23.87 -14.89 8.89
C LEU A 113 -22.57 -14.40 9.52
N ARG A 114 -22.65 -13.58 10.58
CA ARG A 114 -21.49 -13.18 11.38
C ARG A 114 -20.74 -14.40 11.91
N GLN A 115 -21.45 -15.36 12.49
CA GLN A 115 -20.86 -16.62 12.94
C GLN A 115 -20.24 -17.45 11.80
N SER A 116 -20.82 -17.39 10.60
CA SER A 116 -20.25 -18.04 9.42
C SER A 116 -18.91 -17.40 9.03
N PHE A 117 -18.81 -16.07 9.10
CA PHE A 117 -17.54 -15.37 8.87
C PHE A 117 -16.49 -15.75 9.92
N ASP A 118 -16.84 -15.66 11.21
CA ASP A 118 -15.92 -15.97 12.32
C ASP A 118 -15.36 -17.40 12.24
N LYS A 119 -16.14 -18.37 11.72
CA LYS A 119 -15.73 -19.77 11.60
C LYS A 119 -14.94 -20.08 10.33
N LYS A 120 -15.25 -19.41 9.22
CA LYS A 120 -14.77 -19.80 7.88
C LYS A 120 -13.74 -18.86 7.29
N ILE A 121 -13.62 -17.64 7.82
CA ILE A 121 -12.75 -16.61 7.28
C ILE A 121 -11.81 -16.15 8.39
N ALA A 122 -10.51 -16.21 8.13
CA ALA A 122 -9.48 -15.74 9.05
C ALA A 122 -9.30 -14.20 8.96
N ALA A 123 -10.37 -13.46 9.28
CA ALA A 123 -10.42 -12.00 9.24
C ALA A 123 -11.08 -11.44 10.49
N ILE A 124 -10.69 -10.23 10.89
CA ILE A 124 -11.35 -9.49 11.97
C ILE A 124 -12.63 -8.86 11.44
N ILE A 125 -13.74 -9.03 12.15
CA ILE A 125 -15.02 -8.41 11.79
C ILE A 125 -15.18 -7.09 12.55
N THR A 126 -15.26 -5.99 11.81
CA THR A 126 -15.40 -4.63 12.34
C THR A 126 -16.79 -4.08 12.02
N PRO A 127 -17.71 -3.99 12.99
CA PRO A 127 -19.02 -3.39 12.76
C PRO A 127 -18.92 -1.86 12.68
N LEU A 128 -19.56 -1.27 11.67
CA LEU A 128 -19.74 0.18 11.53
C LEU A 128 -21.21 0.56 11.65
N ASP A 129 -21.49 1.83 11.90
CA ASP A 129 -22.86 2.31 12.02
C ASP A 129 -23.62 2.20 10.70
N ASP A 130 -24.89 1.80 10.76
CA ASP A 130 -25.65 1.42 9.56
C ASP A 130 -25.83 2.56 8.55
N TRP A 131 -25.83 3.81 9.00
CA TRP A 131 -25.97 4.99 8.13
C TRP A 131 -24.82 5.09 7.11
N ILE A 132 -23.64 4.57 7.45
CA ILE A 132 -22.46 4.50 6.57
C ILE A 132 -22.75 3.57 5.37
N PHE A 133 -23.59 2.55 5.57
CA PHE A 133 -24.03 1.62 4.54
C PHE A 133 -25.31 2.07 3.83
N THR A 134 -25.48 3.38 3.65
CA THR A 134 -26.55 3.90 2.79
C THR A 134 -25.99 4.27 1.41
N HIS A 135 -26.69 3.87 0.35
CA HIS A 135 -26.24 4.14 -1.03
C HIS A 135 -25.96 5.62 -1.27
N LYS A 136 -26.80 6.52 -0.75
CA LYS A 136 -26.63 7.97 -0.93
C LYS A 136 -25.29 8.45 -0.35
N PHE A 137 -25.03 8.14 0.92
CA PHE A 137 -23.78 8.52 1.58
C PHE A 137 -22.56 7.91 0.89
N ALA A 138 -22.64 6.62 0.56
CA ALA A 138 -21.56 5.90 -0.11
C ALA A 138 -21.23 6.49 -1.50
N TYR A 139 -22.25 6.78 -2.30
CA TYR A 139 -22.10 7.37 -3.63
C TYR A 139 -21.50 8.78 -3.56
N GLU A 140 -21.98 9.63 -2.64
CA GLU A 140 -21.42 10.96 -2.39
C GLU A 140 -19.95 10.87 -1.92
N THR A 141 -19.64 9.92 -1.05
CA THR A 141 -18.27 9.68 -0.56
C THR A 141 -17.31 9.31 -1.69
N LEU A 142 -17.72 8.39 -2.56
CA LEU A 142 -16.91 7.94 -3.70
C LEU A 142 -16.73 9.03 -4.76
N THR A 143 -17.81 9.70 -5.14
CA THR A 143 -17.77 10.78 -6.16
C THR A 143 -16.94 11.98 -5.67
N ALA A 144 -17.05 12.35 -4.39
CA ALA A 144 -16.21 13.38 -3.80
C ALA A 144 -14.71 13.01 -3.79
N HIS A 145 -14.39 11.74 -3.47
CA HIS A 145 -13.01 11.25 -3.45
C HIS A 145 -12.39 11.20 -4.85
N PHE A 146 -13.08 10.59 -5.82
CA PHE A 146 -12.59 10.48 -7.19
C PHE A 146 -12.74 11.77 -8.01
N ARG A 147 -13.42 12.78 -7.46
CA ARG A 147 -13.69 14.07 -8.11
C ARG A 147 -14.41 13.89 -9.45
N THR A 148 -15.37 12.96 -9.49
CA THR A 148 -16.20 12.69 -10.67
C THR A 148 -17.68 12.98 -10.36
N PRO A 149 -18.49 13.41 -11.35
CA PRO A 149 -19.91 13.68 -11.11
C PRO A 149 -20.75 12.40 -10.92
N ASN A 150 -20.22 11.25 -11.34
CA ASN A 150 -20.84 9.93 -11.24
C ASN A 150 -19.77 8.82 -11.35
N LEU A 151 -20.20 7.57 -11.28
CA LEU A 151 -19.34 6.38 -11.30
C LEU A 151 -19.39 5.61 -12.63
N LYS A 152 -19.99 6.19 -13.70
CA LYS A 152 -20.07 5.54 -15.03
C LYS A 152 -18.70 5.25 -15.63
N GLY A 153 -17.74 6.16 -15.45
CA GLY A 153 -16.37 5.99 -15.93
C GLY A 153 -15.63 4.82 -15.29
N PHE A 154 -16.09 4.35 -14.13
CA PHE A 154 -15.56 3.17 -13.44
C PHE A 154 -16.36 1.89 -13.73
N GLY A 155 -17.44 1.98 -14.51
CA GLY A 155 -18.37 0.87 -14.73
C GLY A 155 -19.23 0.51 -13.51
N ALA A 156 -19.19 1.31 -12.43
CA ALA A 156 -19.79 0.98 -11.14
C ALA A 156 -21.21 1.54 -10.93
N GLU A 157 -21.71 2.38 -11.84
CA GLU A 157 -22.97 3.12 -11.67
C GLU A 157 -24.19 2.22 -11.37
N SER A 158 -24.26 1.04 -11.97
CA SER A 158 -25.36 0.09 -11.80
C SER A 158 -25.24 -0.81 -10.57
N PHE A 159 -24.05 -0.87 -9.94
CA PHE A 159 -23.73 -1.80 -8.85
C PHE A 159 -24.04 -1.17 -7.49
N LYS A 160 -25.33 -0.90 -7.21
CA LYS A 160 -25.75 -0.15 -6.02
C LYS A 160 -25.28 -0.76 -4.70
N LEU A 161 -25.32 -2.09 -4.56
CA LEU A 161 -24.85 -2.77 -3.35
C LEU A 161 -23.33 -2.68 -3.26
N GLY A 162 -22.63 -2.93 -4.37
CA GLY A 162 -21.17 -2.83 -4.44
C GLY A 162 -20.67 -1.41 -4.12
N VAL A 163 -21.34 -0.39 -4.65
CA VAL A 163 -21.10 1.04 -4.36
C VAL A 163 -21.32 1.33 -2.88
N THR A 164 -22.38 0.77 -2.28
CA THR A 164 -22.66 0.94 -0.85
C THR A 164 -21.54 0.37 0.02
N ALA A 165 -21.09 -0.86 -0.27
CA ALA A 165 -19.96 -1.48 0.41
C ALA A 165 -18.64 -0.69 0.20
N ALA A 166 -18.40 -0.23 -1.02
CA ALA A 166 -17.20 0.54 -1.37
C ALA A 166 -17.15 1.89 -0.65
N GLY A 167 -18.25 2.64 -0.61
CA GLY A 167 -18.29 3.91 0.10
C GLY A 167 -18.07 3.75 1.60
N ALA A 168 -18.62 2.70 2.21
CA ALA A 168 -18.35 2.38 3.61
C ALA A 168 -16.85 2.08 3.87
N MET A 169 -16.23 1.30 2.99
CA MET A 169 -14.80 0.97 3.08
C MET A 169 -13.91 2.20 2.92
N LEU A 170 -14.25 3.08 1.98
CA LEU A 170 -13.52 4.32 1.74
C LEU A 170 -13.68 5.28 2.91
N HIS A 171 -14.88 5.42 3.47
CA HIS A 171 -15.14 6.24 4.65
C HIS A 171 -14.27 5.78 5.84
N TYR A 172 -14.31 4.49 6.17
CA TYR A 172 -13.49 3.91 7.24
C TYR A 172 -11.98 4.14 7.01
N SER A 173 -11.52 3.92 5.79
CA SER A 173 -10.11 4.08 5.45
C SER A 173 -9.70 5.55 5.55
N ARG A 174 -10.55 6.49 5.12
CA ARG A 174 -10.29 7.93 5.28
C ARG A 174 -10.15 8.34 6.75
N GLU A 175 -10.95 7.78 7.65
CA GLU A 175 -10.80 8.03 9.09
C GLU A 175 -9.46 7.52 9.62
N ASN A 176 -9.05 6.31 9.21
CA ASN A 176 -7.78 5.72 9.67
C ASN A 176 -6.53 6.42 9.10
N PHE A 177 -6.63 6.96 7.88
CA PHE A 177 -5.55 7.69 7.19
C PHE A 177 -5.67 9.21 7.26
N GLN A 178 -6.54 9.77 8.13
CA GLN A 178 -6.75 11.22 8.26
C GLN A 178 -7.06 11.95 6.93
N ASN A 179 -7.79 11.29 6.02
CA ASN A 179 -8.11 11.73 4.65
C ASN A 179 -6.95 11.72 3.64
N GLU A 180 -5.77 11.20 3.99
CA GLU A 180 -4.63 11.10 3.07
C GLU A 180 -4.68 9.79 2.26
N LEU A 181 -5.55 9.75 1.25
CA LEU A 181 -5.75 8.57 0.36
C LEU A 181 -5.61 8.93 -1.12
N GLY A 182 -4.77 9.90 -1.46
CA GLY A 182 -4.64 10.43 -2.82
C GLY A 182 -4.14 9.43 -3.89
N HIS A 183 -3.53 8.31 -3.46
CA HIS A 183 -3.11 7.22 -4.33
C HIS A 183 -4.24 6.26 -4.72
N VAL A 184 -5.36 6.26 -3.99
CA VAL A 184 -6.53 5.44 -4.34
C VAL A 184 -7.29 6.15 -5.46
N GLN A 185 -6.85 5.96 -6.70
CA GLN A 185 -7.33 6.74 -7.86
C GLN A 185 -8.32 5.99 -8.76
N LYS A 186 -8.45 4.67 -8.57
CA LYS A 186 -9.29 3.83 -9.43
C LYS A 186 -10.21 2.96 -8.58
N LEU A 187 -11.44 2.84 -9.02
CA LEU A 187 -12.40 1.82 -8.59
C LEU A 187 -12.66 0.90 -9.77
N ALA A 188 -12.56 -0.42 -9.58
CA ALA A 188 -12.84 -1.39 -10.63
C ALA A 188 -13.94 -2.36 -10.20
N VAL A 189 -14.87 -2.61 -11.13
CA VAL A 189 -15.88 -3.66 -10.96
C VAL A 189 -15.27 -5.00 -11.35
N ILE A 190 -15.41 -5.99 -10.47
CA ILE A 190 -15.07 -7.38 -10.74
C ILE A 190 -16.37 -8.17 -10.91
N THR A 191 -16.50 -8.86 -12.02
CA THR A 191 -17.66 -9.71 -12.30
C THR A 191 -17.26 -11.18 -12.28
N ALA A 192 -18.23 -12.06 -11.98
CA ALA A 192 -18.01 -13.50 -11.98
C ALA A 192 -17.59 -14.04 -13.37
N ASP A 193 -17.91 -13.31 -14.44
CA ASP A 193 -17.57 -13.67 -15.82
C ASP A 193 -16.13 -13.29 -16.22
N ASP A 194 -15.39 -12.55 -15.38
CA ASP A 194 -14.01 -12.15 -15.69
C ASP A 194 -13.01 -13.30 -15.44
N PHE A 195 -13.34 -14.22 -14.52
CA PHE A 195 -12.43 -15.23 -14.00
C PHE A 195 -13.08 -16.58 -13.80
N MET A 196 -12.28 -17.64 -13.84
CA MET A 196 -12.73 -19.00 -13.54
C MET A 196 -13.05 -19.11 -12.05
N ILE A 197 -14.30 -19.40 -11.73
CA ILE A 197 -14.72 -19.66 -10.35
C ILE A 197 -14.17 -21.01 -9.91
N LEU A 198 -13.32 -20.98 -8.88
CA LEU A 198 -12.84 -22.18 -8.19
C LEU A 198 -13.41 -22.17 -6.77
N ASP A 199 -14.18 -23.18 -6.39
CA ASP A 199 -14.69 -23.24 -5.02
C ASP A 199 -13.56 -23.42 -3.99
N ALA A 200 -13.85 -23.11 -2.73
CA ALA A 200 -12.86 -23.15 -1.66
C ALA A 200 -12.23 -24.55 -1.44
N SER A 201 -12.99 -25.62 -1.66
CA SER A 201 -12.49 -27.00 -1.56
C SER A 201 -11.52 -27.29 -2.70
N THR A 202 -11.89 -26.93 -3.93
CA THR A 202 -11.03 -27.06 -5.12
C THR A 202 -9.71 -26.30 -4.94
N ARG A 203 -9.75 -25.03 -4.52
CA ARG A 203 -8.52 -24.23 -4.28
C ARG A 203 -7.63 -24.84 -3.20
N ARG A 204 -8.24 -25.37 -2.13
CA ARG A 204 -7.52 -26.03 -1.04
C ARG A 204 -6.88 -27.34 -1.50
N ASN A 205 -7.62 -28.17 -2.24
CA ASN A 205 -7.13 -29.47 -2.73
C ASN A 205 -6.05 -29.33 -3.81
N LEU A 206 -6.09 -28.23 -4.58
CA LEU A 206 -5.05 -27.88 -5.54
C LEU A 206 -3.82 -27.22 -4.89
N GLU A 207 -3.86 -26.96 -3.58
CA GLU A 207 -2.78 -26.33 -2.81
C GLU A 207 -2.20 -25.09 -3.50
N ILE A 208 -3.10 -24.23 -4.04
CA ILE A 208 -2.69 -23.13 -4.92
C ILE A 208 -1.77 -22.16 -4.17
N THR A 209 -2.17 -21.73 -2.98
CA THR A 209 -1.45 -20.74 -2.18
C THR A 209 -1.10 -21.21 -0.77
N ASN A 210 -1.78 -22.26 -0.28
CA ASN A 210 -1.58 -22.83 1.05
C ASN A 210 -1.65 -24.36 0.97
N PRO A 211 -0.87 -25.10 1.76
CA PRO A 211 -0.96 -26.56 1.83
C PRO A 211 -2.25 -27.01 2.53
N ILE A 212 -2.62 -28.28 2.35
CA ILE A 212 -3.71 -28.94 3.08
C ILE A 212 -3.29 -29.21 4.53
N ILE A 213 -2.02 -29.60 4.74
CA ILE A 213 -1.43 -29.98 6.03
C ILE A 213 -0.16 -29.16 6.26
N GLY A 214 -0.06 -28.56 7.45
CA GLY A 214 1.06 -27.68 7.82
C GLY A 214 0.74 -26.20 7.59
N GLN A 215 1.65 -25.34 8.03
CA GLN A 215 1.57 -23.89 7.80
C GLN A 215 2.61 -23.40 6.80
N ASP A 216 3.55 -24.26 6.40
CA ASP A 216 4.60 -23.86 5.49
C ASP A 216 4.09 -23.84 4.05
N ARG A 217 4.39 -22.78 3.30
CA ARG A 217 3.92 -22.65 1.91
C ARG A 217 4.70 -23.53 0.94
N GLU A 218 5.72 -24.23 1.42
CA GLU A 218 6.52 -25.18 0.64
C GLU A 218 5.64 -26.26 -0.02
N GLY A 219 5.84 -26.48 -1.32
CA GLY A 219 5.11 -27.48 -2.10
C GLY A 219 3.82 -26.98 -2.76
N THR A 220 3.37 -25.76 -2.44
CA THR A 220 2.22 -25.13 -3.11
C THR A 220 2.53 -24.74 -4.56
N LEU A 221 1.51 -24.66 -5.41
CA LEU A 221 1.67 -24.19 -6.81
C LEU A 221 2.35 -22.82 -6.88
N LEU A 222 1.93 -21.90 -6.00
CA LEU A 222 2.53 -20.57 -5.92
C LEU A 222 4.01 -20.64 -5.56
N SER A 223 4.39 -21.45 -4.55
CA SER A 223 5.80 -21.56 -4.13
C SER A 223 6.72 -22.11 -5.22
N ILE A 224 6.21 -23.02 -6.06
CA ILE A 224 6.96 -23.65 -7.14
C ILE A 224 7.14 -22.69 -8.33
N LEU A 225 6.10 -21.93 -8.67
CA LEU A 225 6.10 -21.08 -9.86
C LEU A 225 6.59 -19.65 -9.62
N ASP A 226 6.53 -19.15 -8.38
CA ASP A 226 6.89 -17.77 -8.07
C ASP A 226 8.41 -17.54 -8.09
N ALA A 227 8.92 -17.24 -9.28
CA ALA A 227 10.27 -16.75 -9.52
C ALA A 227 10.32 -15.22 -9.74
N THR A 228 9.35 -14.47 -9.23
CA THR A 228 9.31 -12.99 -9.34
C THR A 228 10.43 -12.34 -8.53
N VAL A 229 11.00 -11.25 -9.08
CA VAL A 229 12.13 -10.53 -8.47
C VAL A 229 11.72 -9.31 -7.66
N THR A 230 10.46 -8.88 -7.74
CA THR A 230 9.94 -7.76 -6.95
C THR A 230 8.76 -8.20 -6.08
N PRO A 231 8.56 -7.59 -4.89
CA PRO A 231 7.38 -7.85 -4.05
C PRO A 231 6.04 -7.60 -4.77
N MET A 232 5.93 -6.48 -5.49
CA MET A 232 4.75 -6.14 -6.31
C MET A 232 4.49 -7.18 -7.41
N GLY A 233 5.56 -7.69 -8.04
CA GLY A 233 5.46 -8.77 -9.01
C GLY A 233 4.92 -10.06 -8.39
N GLY A 234 5.38 -10.40 -7.19
CA GLY A 234 4.90 -11.57 -6.43
C GLY A 234 3.42 -11.47 -6.09
N ARG A 235 2.96 -10.30 -5.60
CA ARG A 235 1.54 -10.05 -5.34
C ARG A 235 0.71 -10.19 -6.60
N ARG A 236 1.15 -9.56 -7.70
CA ARG A 236 0.47 -9.63 -8.99
C ARG A 236 0.41 -11.07 -9.52
N PHE A 237 1.49 -11.83 -9.38
CA PHE A 237 1.54 -13.23 -9.80
C PHE A 237 0.60 -14.11 -8.98
N LYS A 238 0.56 -13.92 -7.65
CA LYS A 238 -0.41 -14.57 -6.77
C LYS A 238 -1.85 -14.29 -7.23
N GLN A 239 -2.20 -13.02 -7.49
CA GLN A 239 -3.51 -12.66 -8.02
C GLN A 239 -3.84 -13.38 -9.34
N MET A 240 -2.87 -13.48 -10.27
CA MET A 240 -3.08 -14.14 -11.56
C MET A 240 -3.33 -15.65 -11.42
N ILE A 241 -2.64 -16.31 -10.50
CA ILE A 241 -2.84 -17.73 -10.23
C ILE A 241 -4.19 -17.97 -9.56
N THR A 242 -4.60 -17.11 -8.61
CA THR A 242 -5.85 -17.29 -7.88
C THR A 242 -7.08 -16.87 -8.67
N HIS A 243 -6.93 -16.02 -9.69
CA HIS A 243 -8.01 -15.57 -10.57
C HIS A 243 -7.67 -15.87 -12.05
N PRO A 244 -7.82 -17.13 -12.49
CA PRO A 244 -7.54 -17.51 -13.87
C PRO A 244 -8.49 -16.78 -14.82
N LEU A 245 -7.97 -16.22 -15.91
CA LEU A 245 -8.79 -15.58 -16.94
C LEU A 245 -9.66 -16.60 -17.68
N VAL A 246 -10.86 -16.18 -18.09
CA VAL A 246 -11.70 -16.96 -19.03
C VAL A 246 -11.66 -16.41 -20.46
N SER A 247 -11.26 -15.15 -20.63
CA SER A 247 -11.15 -14.51 -21.94
C SER A 247 -9.96 -15.06 -22.72
N LEU A 248 -10.24 -15.75 -23.82
CA LEU A 248 -9.21 -16.29 -24.72
C LEU A 248 -8.27 -15.19 -25.25
N GLU A 249 -8.81 -14.05 -25.63
CA GLU A 249 -8.03 -12.90 -26.12
C GLU A 249 -6.99 -12.45 -25.08
N LYS A 250 -7.41 -12.20 -23.83
CA LYS A 250 -6.51 -11.80 -22.74
C LYS A 250 -5.47 -12.89 -22.41
N ILE A 251 -5.82 -14.17 -22.57
CA ILE A 251 -4.89 -15.29 -22.38
C ILE A 251 -3.82 -15.28 -23.48
N LEU A 252 -4.22 -15.16 -24.75
CA LEU A 252 -3.30 -15.14 -25.89
C LEU A 252 -2.36 -13.93 -25.82
N GLU A 253 -2.87 -12.74 -25.49
CA GLU A 253 -2.06 -11.53 -25.30
C GLU A 253 -0.97 -11.72 -24.22
N ARG A 254 -1.29 -12.44 -23.13
CA ARG A 254 -0.30 -12.80 -22.10
C ARG A 254 0.72 -13.80 -22.63
N LEU A 255 0.29 -14.84 -23.34
CA LEU A 255 1.16 -15.88 -23.90
C LEU A 255 2.14 -15.30 -24.93
N GLU A 256 1.69 -14.38 -25.77
CA GLU A 256 2.53 -13.67 -26.74
C GLU A 256 3.68 -12.90 -26.06
N ARG A 257 3.38 -12.19 -24.95
CA ARG A 257 4.40 -11.51 -24.14
C ARG A 257 5.38 -12.48 -23.50
N VAL A 258 4.88 -13.60 -22.98
CA VAL A 258 5.72 -14.67 -22.40
C VAL A 258 6.64 -15.24 -23.47
N GLU A 259 6.12 -15.49 -24.68
CA GLU A 259 6.90 -16.04 -25.79
C GLU A 259 8.00 -15.07 -26.25
N ALA A 260 7.72 -13.76 -26.31
CA ALA A 260 8.73 -12.75 -26.61
C ALA A 260 9.89 -12.79 -25.60
N PHE A 261 9.58 -12.81 -24.30
CA PHE A 261 10.62 -12.95 -23.27
C PHE A 261 11.29 -14.31 -23.28
N PHE A 262 10.60 -15.38 -23.67
CA PHE A 262 11.19 -16.72 -23.77
C PHE A 262 12.26 -16.77 -24.86
N LYS A 263 11.94 -16.22 -26.04
CA LYS A 263 12.82 -16.15 -27.23
C LYS A 263 14.05 -15.27 -26.99
N ASP A 264 13.92 -14.15 -26.29
CA ASP A 264 15.05 -13.28 -25.93
C ASP A 264 15.50 -13.47 -24.47
N SER A 265 16.33 -14.50 -24.25
CA SER A 265 16.90 -14.78 -22.93
C SER A 265 17.84 -13.68 -22.41
N ARG A 266 18.47 -12.91 -23.30
CA ARG A 266 19.40 -11.84 -22.91
C ARG A 266 18.63 -10.65 -22.36
N LEU A 267 17.58 -10.22 -23.06
CA LEU A 267 16.64 -9.19 -22.59
C LEU A 267 16.02 -9.61 -21.27
N ARG A 268 15.51 -10.84 -21.18
CA ARG A 268 14.88 -11.37 -19.96
C ARG A 268 15.84 -11.31 -18.76
N LYS A 269 17.10 -11.70 -18.93
CA LYS A 269 18.11 -11.64 -17.85
C LYS A 269 18.41 -10.18 -17.45
N ALA A 270 18.68 -9.32 -18.42
CA ALA A 270 18.98 -7.91 -18.16
C ALA A 270 17.83 -7.19 -17.43
N LEU A 271 16.59 -7.44 -17.84
CA LEU A 271 15.42 -6.87 -17.17
C LEU A 271 15.25 -7.43 -15.75
N ARG A 272 15.48 -8.72 -15.52
CA ARG A 272 15.41 -9.30 -14.16
C ARG A 272 16.44 -8.69 -13.22
N GLU A 273 17.67 -8.46 -13.70
CA GLU A 273 18.71 -7.77 -12.92
C GLU A 273 18.27 -6.35 -12.55
N ARG A 274 17.81 -5.56 -13.53
CA ARG A 274 17.33 -4.18 -13.27
C ARG A 274 16.10 -4.10 -12.38
N MET A 275 15.12 -4.98 -12.62
CA MET A 275 13.89 -5.02 -11.82
C MET A 275 14.17 -5.53 -10.41
N GLY A 276 15.20 -6.35 -10.19
CA GLY A 276 15.59 -6.83 -8.86
C GLY A 276 16.11 -5.71 -7.94
N GLU A 277 16.64 -4.63 -8.51
CA GLU A 277 17.04 -3.43 -7.77
C GLU A 277 15.85 -2.53 -7.42
N ILE A 278 14.69 -2.74 -8.07
CA ILE A 278 13.44 -2.03 -7.76
C ILE A 278 12.82 -2.71 -6.55
N SER A 279 12.77 -1.96 -5.44
CA SER A 279 12.13 -2.38 -4.19
C SER A 279 10.60 -2.44 -4.31
N ASP A 280 9.88 -2.48 -3.19
CA ASP A 280 8.41 -2.48 -3.17
C ASP A 280 7.82 -1.10 -3.47
N LEU A 281 7.92 -0.68 -4.74
CA LEU A 281 7.53 0.64 -5.20
C LEU A 281 6.05 0.97 -4.93
N GLU A 282 5.14 0.00 -5.08
CA GLU A 282 3.71 0.22 -4.81
C GLU A 282 3.46 0.63 -3.36
N ARG A 283 4.03 -0.11 -2.39
CA ARG A 283 3.87 0.20 -0.96
C ARG A 283 4.61 1.45 -0.54
N LEU A 284 5.76 1.70 -1.15
CA LEU A 284 6.52 2.94 -0.96
C LEU A 284 5.68 4.16 -1.37
N LEU A 285 5.06 4.12 -2.55
CA LEU A 285 4.16 5.17 -3.03
C LEU A 285 2.92 5.30 -2.13
N GLY A 286 2.38 4.18 -1.63
CA GLY A 286 1.32 4.21 -0.62
C GLY A 286 1.71 5.02 0.61
N ARG A 287 2.87 4.75 1.21
CA ARG A 287 3.37 5.50 2.37
C ARG A 287 3.56 6.99 2.08
N ILE A 288 4.11 7.33 0.91
CA ILE A 288 4.31 8.71 0.47
C ILE A 288 2.97 9.44 0.33
N ALA A 289 1.99 8.82 -0.34
CA ALA A 289 0.68 9.39 -0.55
C ALA A 289 -0.13 9.56 0.73
N THR A 290 0.16 8.75 1.75
CA THR A 290 -0.42 8.84 3.09
C THR A 290 0.43 9.64 4.08
N GLY A 291 1.38 10.46 3.64
CA GLY A 291 2.17 11.33 4.54
C GLY A 291 3.06 10.60 5.57
N ARG A 292 3.31 9.30 5.38
CA ARG A 292 3.98 8.39 6.34
C ARG A 292 5.36 7.93 5.88
N ALA A 293 5.88 8.53 4.81
CA ALA A 293 7.20 8.20 4.29
C ALA A 293 8.31 8.84 5.13
N SER A 294 9.38 8.10 5.36
CA SER A 294 10.62 8.57 5.95
C SER A 294 11.54 9.22 4.90
N PRO A 295 12.57 9.99 5.30
CA PRO A 295 13.58 10.47 4.37
C PRO A 295 14.27 9.36 3.57
N ARG A 296 14.48 8.19 4.19
CA ARG A 296 15.06 7.01 3.52
C ARG A 296 14.13 6.38 2.49
N ASP A 297 12.81 6.49 2.68
CA ASP A 297 11.83 6.09 1.68
C ASP A 297 11.99 6.93 0.40
N LEU A 298 12.27 8.23 0.52
CA LEU A 298 12.52 9.08 -0.66
C LEU A 298 13.79 8.68 -1.41
N VAL A 299 14.88 8.37 -0.69
CA VAL A 299 16.10 7.85 -1.34
C VAL A 299 15.85 6.50 -2.02
N THR A 300 15.08 5.63 -1.36
CA THR A 300 14.67 4.34 -1.94
C THR A 300 13.83 4.54 -3.20
N LEU A 301 12.93 5.53 -3.20
CA LEU A 301 12.13 5.88 -4.37
C LEU A 301 13.04 6.35 -5.51
N LYS A 302 13.95 7.28 -5.26
CA LYS A 302 14.92 7.76 -6.24
C LYS A 302 15.68 6.60 -6.88
N ASN A 303 16.31 5.74 -6.06
CA ASN A 303 17.10 4.60 -6.53
C ASN A 303 16.24 3.63 -7.38
N ALA A 304 14.99 3.38 -6.97
CA ALA A 304 14.06 2.55 -7.75
C ALA A 304 13.70 3.18 -9.10
N LEU A 305 13.44 4.50 -9.12
CA LEU A 305 13.05 5.23 -10.33
C LEU A 305 14.20 5.37 -11.34
N GLU A 306 15.46 5.43 -10.89
CA GLU A 306 16.65 5.43 -11.75
C GLU A 306 16.72 4.20 -12.68
N HIS A 307 16.08 3.09 -12.31
CA HIS A 307 16.03 1.88 -13.15
C HIS A 307 14.92 1.88 -14.21
N ILE A 308 13.92 2.77 -14.11
CA ILE A 308 12.78 2.81 -15.03
C ILE A 308 13.22 3.16 -16.46
N ARG A 309 14.07 4.17 -16.61
CA ARG A 309 14.58 4.59 -17.92
C ARG A 309 15.39 3.49 -18.62
N PRO A 310 16.39 2.84 -17.98
CA PRO A 310 17.09 1.69 -18.56
C PRO A 310 16.16 0.54 -18.97
N VAL A 311 15.13 0.23 -18.15
CA VAL A 311 14.12 -0.80 -18.46
C VAL A 311 13.32 -0.42 -19.71
N ARG A 312 12.83 0.82 -19.78
CA ARG A 312 12.11 1.36 -20.94
C ARG A 312 12.94 1.27 -22.22
N GLU A 313 14.20 1.67 -22.16
CA GLU A 313 15.12 1.62 -23.32
C GLU A 313 15.41 0.19 -23.78
N ALA A 314 15.60 -0.75 -22.84
CA ALA A 314 15.82 -2.16 -23.16
C ALA A 314 14.60 -2.78 -23.85
N LEU A 315 13.38 -2.48 -23.36
CA LEU A 315 12.13 -2.93 -23.97
C LEU A 315 11.93 -2.34 -25.38
N ALA A 316 12.21 -1.04 -25.57
CA ALA A 316 12.06 -0.38 -26.87
C ALA A 316 13.03 -0.93 -27.93
N LYS A 317 14.25 -1.28 -27.52
CA LYS A 317 15.30 -1.82 -28.42
C LYS A 317 15.13 -3.30 -28.75
N ALA A 318 14.25 -4.02 -28.04
CA ALA A 318 14.07 -5.45 -28.18
C ALA A 318 13.46 -5.89 -29.53
N GLY A 319 12.81 -4.98 -30.26
CA GLY A 319 12.20 -5.28 -31.56
C GLY A 319 10.98 -6.22 -31.49
N HIS A 320 10.42 -6.44 -30.30
CA HIS A 320 9.18 -7.20 -30.10
C HIS A 320 7.99 -6.27 -29.96
N GLU A 321 7.07 -6.28 -30.94
CA GLU A 321 5.85 -5.47 -30.94
C GLU A 321 4.98 -5.74 -29.69
N GLN A 322 4.94 -7.01 -29.25
CA GLN A 322 4.22 -7.48 -28.06
C GLN A 322 4.72 -6.81 -26.77
N LEU A 323 5.99 -6.37 -26.75
CA LEU A 323 6.61 -5.69 -25.60
C LEU A 323 6.58 -4.17 -25.73
N ALA A 324 6.25 -3.63 -26.91
CA ALA A 324 6.17 -2.19 -27.15
C ALA A 324 5.17 -1.53 -26.18
N PHE A 325 4.07 -2.21 -25.87
CA PHE A 325 3.09 -1.80 -24.87
C PHE A 325 3.75 -1.37 -23.55
N PHE A 326 4.70 -2.16 -23.02
CA PHE A 326 5.36 -1.81 -21.76
C PHE A 326 6.24 -0.57 -21.90
N SER A 327 7.05 -0.49 -22.96
CA SER A 327 7.92 0.66 -23.18
C SER A 327 7.15 1.98 -23.38
N GLN A 328 5.96 1.92 -24.00
CA GLN A 328 5.12 3.09 -24.25
C GLN A 328 4.35 3.56 -23.00
N ASN A 329 4.03 2.65 -22.09
CA ASN A 329 3.32 2.97 -20.85
C ASN A 329 4.27 3.37 -19.69
N LEU A 330 5.57 3.07 -19.80
CA LEU A 330 6.57 3.55 -18.83
C LEU A 330 6.87 5.02 -19.07
N GLN A 331 6.40 5.86 -18.14
CA GLN A 331 6.62 7.30 -18.19
C GLN A 331 8.07 7.68 -17.88
N ASP A 332 8.45 8.88 -18.33
CA ASP A 332 9.69 9.50 -17.91
C ASP A 332 9.53 10.07 -16.50
N VAL A 333 10.45 9.69 -15.61
CA VAL A 333 10.44 10.06 -14.20
C VAL A 333 11.74 10.74 -13.79
N ASP A 334 12.59 11.11 -14.76
CA ASP A 334 13.91 11.71 -14.52
C ASP A 334 13.80 12.99 -13.67
N ALA A 335 12.77 13.82 -13.89
CA ALA A 335 12.53 15.03 -13.08
C ALA A 335 12.30 14.75 -11.59
N VAL A 336 11.66 13.62 -11.24
CA VAL A 336 11.45 13.23 -9.83
C VAL A 336 12.76 12.74 -9.21
N VAL A 337 13.54 11.97 -9.98
CA VAL A 337 14.87 11.51 -9.58
C VAL A 337 15.79 12.70 -9.30
N GLU A 338 15.86 13.66 -10.22
CA GLU A 338 16.67 14.87 -10.09
C GLU A 338 16.26 15.72 -8.89
N LEU A 339 14.95 15.89 -8.66
CA LEU A 339 14.43 16.61 -7.51
C LEU A 339 14.88 15.96 -6.20
N ILE A 340 14.70 14.64 -6.05
CA ILE A 340 15.09 13.95 -4.82
C ILE A 340 16.62 13.94 -4.66
N ALA A 341 17.38 13.74 -5.74
CA ALA A 341 18.84 13.77 -5.72
C ALA A 341 19.38 15.14 -5.28
N GLY A 342 18.78 16.24 -5.77
CA GLY A 342 19.14 17.60 -5.40
C GLY A 342 18.66 18.00 -4.00
N ALA A 343 17.53 17.45 -3.53
CA ALA A 343 16.91 17.85 -2.27
C ALA A 343 17.38 17.06 -1.05
N ILE A 344 17.59 15.75 -1.19
CA ILE A 344 17.81 14.82 -0.07
C ILE A 344 19.25 14.31 -0.08
N THR A 345 19.86 14.21 1.10
CA THR A 345 21.18 13.59 1.29
C THR A 345 21.13 12.09 0.98
N ASP A 346 22.27 11.48 0.65
CA ASP A 346 22.30 10.07 0.21
C ASP A 346 22.03 9.07 1.35
N GLU A 347 22.40 9.44 2.58
CA GLU A 347 22.16 8.65 3.79
C GLU A 347 21.42 9.49 4.84
N PRO A 348 20.13 9.82 4.62
CA PRO A 348 19.40 10.64 5.56
C PRO A 348 19.05 9.81 6.80
N PRO A 349 18.90 10.46 7.97
CA PRO A 349 18.41 9.78 9.17
C PRO A 349 17.00 9.24 8.98
N GLN A 350 16.62 8.31 9.85
CA GLN A 350 15.29 7.69 9.82
C GLN A 350 14.20 8.69 10.22
N ASN A 351 14.47 9.50 11.24
CA ASN A 351 13.49 10.43 11.81
C ASN A 351 13.70 11.84 11.26
N ILE A 352 12.60 12.49 10.90
CA ILE A 352 12.61 13.87 10.37
C ILE A 352 13.20 14.86 11.40
N THR A 353 13.02 14.57 12.70
CA THR A 353 13.45 15.42 13.81
C THR A 353 14.98 15.47 14.03
N GLU A 354 15.74 14.55 13.43
CA GLU A 354 17.20 14.48 13.60
C GLU A 354 17.97 15.51 12.75
N GLY A 355 17.31 16.13 11.75
CA GLY A 355 17.95 17.08 10.83
C GLY A 355 18.91 16.40 9.85
N GLY A 356 19.71 17.17 9.10
CA GLY A 356 20.69 16.60 8.14
C GLY A 356 20.09 15.89 6.90
N ILE A 357 18.79 16.08 6.66
CA ILE A 357 18.06 15.43 5.56
C ILE A 357 18.19 16.21 4.25
N ILE A 358 18.00 17.54 4.33
CA ILE A 358 18.03 18.40 3.15
C ILE A 358 19.49 18.66 2.76
N ARG A 359 19.81 18.46 1.49
CA ARG A 359 21.15 18.67 0.92
C ARG A 359 21.52 20.16 0.95
N GLU A 360 22.80 20.43 1.18
CA GLU A 360 23.36 21.79 1.11
C GLU A 360 23.24 22.33 -0.32
N GLY A 361 22.88 23.61 -0.47
CA GLY A 361 22.61 24.27 -1.74
C GLY A 361 21.18 24.10 -2.26
N PHE A 362 20.34 23.28 -1.62
CA PHE A 362 18.93 23.14 -2.02
C PHE A 362 18.06 24.32 -1.58
N ASN A 363 18.35 24.90 -0.42
CA ASN A 363 17.61 26.04 0.12
C ASN A 363 18.57 27.01 0.83
N GLY A 364 18.74 28.20 0.25
CA GLY A 364 19.70 29.19 0.75
C GLY A 364 19.42 29.69 2.17
N GLU A 365 18.15 29.83 2.55
CA GLU A 365 17.76 30.24 3.91
C GLU A 365 18.15 29.16 4.94
N LEU A 366 17.92 27.89 4.62
CA LEU A 366 18.34 26.77 5.47
C LEU A 366 19.86 26.68 5.59
N ASP A 367 20.58 26.96 4.50
CA ASP A 367 22.05 26.95 4.50
C ASP A 367 22.62 28.08 5.35
N GLU A 368 22.07 29.30 5.26
CA GLU A 368 22.42 30.43 6.12
C GLU A 368 22.17 30.10 7.61
N LEU A 369 21.01 29.52 7.94
CA LEU A 369 20.71 29.09 9.31
C LEU A 369 21.69 28.03 9.84
N ARG A 370 22.15 27.11 8.97
CA ARG A 370 23.16 26.10 9.32
C ARG A 370 24.52 26.73 9.54
N GLU A 371 24.91 27.70 8.72
CA GLU A 371 26.15 28.45 8.85
C GLU A 371 26.20 29.18 10.19
N ILE A 372 25.16 29.95 10.53
CA ILE A 372 25.03 30.64 11.83
C ILE A 372 25.17 29.67 13.01
N SER A 373 24.54 28.49 12.92
CA SER A 373 24.62 27.45 13.96
C SER A 373 26.04 26.87 14.12
N ARG A 374 26.76 26.66 13.01
CA ARG A 374 28.15 26.17 13.00
C ARG A 374 29.11 27.23 13.52
N GLU A 375 28.98 28.47 13.05
CA GLU A 375 29.81 29.59 13.46
C GLU A 375 29.69 29.85 14.96
N GLY A 376 28.47 29.85 15.52
CA GLY A 376 28.26 30.00 16.96
C GLY A 376 29.01 28.96 17.81
N LYS A 377 29.04 27.69 17.38
CA LYS A 377 29.82 26.64 18.07
C LYS A 377 31.32 26.89 17.96
N SER A 378 31.82 27.27 16.78
CA SER A 378 33.24 27.59 16.60
C SER A 378 33.67 28.82 17.39
N TRP A 379 32.81 29.84 17.48
CA TRP A 379 33.04 31.04 18.26
C TRP A 379 33.13 30.72 19.76
N ILE A 380 32.21 29.92 20.30
CA ILE A 380 32.25 29.47 21.71
C ILE A 380 33.53 28.66 21.98
N ALA A 381 33.90 27.73 21.09
CA ALA A 381 35.11 26.93 21.24
C ALA A 381 36.39 27.79 21.26
N ASN A 382 36.44 28.81 20.39
CA ASN A 382 37.54 29.77 20.35
C ASN A 382 37.59 30.67 21.59
N LEU A 383 36.43 31.12 22.08
CA LEU A 383 36.32 31.90 23.32
C LEU A 383 36.82 31.08 24.52
N GLN A 384 36.34 29.83 24.66
CA GLN A 384 36.77 28.91 25.72
C GLN A 384 38.29 28.69 25.70
N ARG A 385 38.88 28.49 24.50
CA ARG A 385 40.34 28.36 24.36
C ARG A 385 41.06 29.64 24.82
N SER A 386 40.58 30.80 24.39
CA SER A 386 41.20 32.09 24.75
C SER A 386 41.12 32.36 26.26
N GLU A 387 40.01 31.99 26.91
CA GLU A 387 39.84 32.20 28.36
C GLU A 387 40.64 31.19 29.18
N LYS A 388 40.83 29.95 28.71
CA LYS A 388 41.78 28.99 29.32
C LYS A 388 43.20 29.53 29.32
N GLU A 389 43.63 30.08 28.18
CA GLU A 389 44.98 30.65 28.03
C GLU A 389 45.19 31.87 28.93
N LYS A 390 44.20 32.78 29.02
CA LYS A 390 44.28 33.96 29.88
C LYS A 390 44.24 33.66 31.37
N THR A 391 43.41 32.69 31.77
CA THR A 391 43.16 32.41 33.20
C THR A 391 44.04 31.30 33.77
N ALA A 392 44.72 30.53 32.90
CA ALA A 392 45.50 29.34 33.25
C ALA A 392 44.72 28.26 34.01
N ILE A 393 43.39 28.22 33.84
CA ILE A 393 42.50 27.21 34.44
C ILE A 393 42.15 26.16 33.36
N PRO A 394 42.71 24.95 33.39
CA PRO A 394 42.51 23.96 32.32
C PRO A 394 41.08 23.40 32.23
N SER A 395 40.32 23.47 33.33
CA SER A 395 38.99 22.89 33.50
C SER A 395 37.83 23.74 32.97
N LEU A 396 38.12 24.90 32.36
CA LEU A 396 37.11 25.80 31.76
C LEU A 396 36.47 25.25 30.49
#